data_AF-A0A1F8SCZ0-F1
#
_entry.id   AF-A0A1F8SCZ0-F1
#
_cell.length_a   1.000
_cell.length_b   1.000
_cell.length_c   1.000
_cell.angle_alpha   90.00
_cell.angle_beta   90.00
_cell.angle_gamma   90.00
#
_symmetry.space_group_name_H-M   'P 1'
#
loop_
_entity.id
_entity.type
_entity.pdbx_description
1 polymer ?
#
loop_
_entity_poly.entity_id
_entity_poly.type
_entity_poly.pdbx_seq_one_letter_code
_entity_poly.pdbx_strand_id
1 'polypeptide(L)'
;MTNSSIATIGLGPLRPPPTGLPDPAIAPPVVAEAGDPFTAVRVIDLLARLERGTPVRLADVVDRLNATYLDWLFTVPVVADVALQLQSNWMADYRNGSGIVLDDGPLGPTIAIEDSSRVDPWIVRQAQREAAFCTERLAEFSRRDRLKSGG
;
A
#
# COMPACT_ATOMS: atom_id res chain seq x y z
N MET A 1 22.53 3.74 23.40
CA MET A 1 22.29 4.92 22.55
C MET A 1 21.67 4.42 21.26
N THR A 2 20.35 4.43 21.16
CA THR A 2 19.62 4.06 19.93
C THR A 2 19.62 5.26 19.00
N ASN A 3 20.33 5.18 17.88
CA ASN A 3 20.22 6.16 16.80
C ASN A 3 18.80 6.07 16.23
N SER A 4 17.91 6.95 16.69
CA SER A 4 16.64 7.20 16.01
C SER A 4 16.99 7.95 14.72
N SER A 5 17.09 7.24 13.60
CA SER A 5 17.20 7.86 12.29
C SER A 5 15.99 8.76 12.09
N ILE A 6 16.21 10.07 12.01
CA ILE A 6 15.14 11.04 11.76
C ILE A 6 14.69 10.83 10.32
N ALA A 7 13.43 10.41 10.12
CA ALA A 7 12.84 10.36 8.79
C ALA A 7 12.89 11.77 8.18
N THR A 8 13.49 11.89 7.00
CA THR A 8 13.58 13.17 6.27
C THR A 8 12.18 13.61 5.84
N ILE A 9 11.91 14.91 5.87
CA ILE A 9 10.63 15.48 5.40
C ILE A 9 10.52 15.31 3.88
N GLY A 10 9.42 14.72 3.44
CA GLY A 10 9.10 14.53 2.03
C GLY A 10 9.55 13.18 1.49
N LEU A 11 8.86 12.73 0.44
CA LEU A 11 9.21 11.50 -0.25
C LEU A 11 10.28 11.78 -1.32
N GLY A 12 11.42 11.10 -1.23
CA GLY A 12 12.46 11.10 -2.26
C GLY A 12 12.01 10.50 -3.60
N PRO A 13 12.93 10.30 -4.55
CA PRO A 13 12.60 9.60 -5.79
C PRO A 13 12.12 8.16 -5.48
N LEU A 14 11.11 7.71 -6.21
CA LEU A 14 10.61 6.35 -6.12
C LEU A 14 11.53 5.40 -6.91
N ARG A 15 11.77 4.21 -6.37
CA ARG A 15 12.35 3.10 -7.13
C ARG A 15 11.39 2.72 -8.28
N PRO A 16 11.91 2.13 -9.37
CA PRO A 16 11.07 1.54 -10.41
C PRO A 16 10.09 0.50 -9.83
N PRO A 17 8.90 0.34 -10.40
CA PRO A 17 7.97 -0.71 -9.96
C PRO A 17 8.62 -2.09 -10.14
N PRO A 18 8.57 -2.97 -9.12
CA PRO A 18 9.01 -4.35 -9.26
C PRO A 18 8.28 -5.08 -10.40
N THR A 19 8.97 -5.98 -11.10
CA THR A 19 8.38 -6.77 -12.19
C THR A 19 7.15 -7.54 -11.72
N GLY A 20 6.03 -7.39 -12.44
CA GLY A 20 4.78 -8.12 -12.17
C GLY A 20 3.82 -7.41 -11.21
N LEU A 21 4.17 -6.22 -10.71
CA LEU A 21 3.25 -5.35 -9.99
C LEU A 21 2.06 -5.00 -10.91
N PRO A 22 0.80 -5.21 -10.47
CA PRO A 22 -0.37 -4.88 -11.28
C PRO A 22 -0.50 -3.37 -11.43
N ASP A 23 -1.13 -2.92 -12.51
CA ASP A 23 -1.52 -1.53 -12.66
C ASP A 23 -2.51 -1.15 -11.55
N PRO A 24 -2.22 -0.15 -10.70
CA PRO A 24 -3.12 0.27 -9.63
C PRO A 24 -4.33 1.07 -10.14
N ALA A 25 -4.40 1.45 -11.42
CA ALA A 25 -5.51 2.18 -12.03
C ALA A 25 -6.77 1.32 -12.27
N ILE A 26 -7.17 0.55 -11.24
CA ILE A 26 -8.38 -0.27 -11.20
C ILE A 26 -9.39 0.48 -10.32
N ALA A 27 -10.62 0.73 -10.83
CA ALA A 27 -11.79 1.39 -10.20
C ALA A 27 -12.12 2.86 -10.56
N PRO A 28 -13.41 3.26 -10.36
CA PRO A 28 -13.86 4.66 -10.37
C PRO A 28 -13.33 5.49 -9.17
N PRO A 29 -13.55 6.83 -9.16
CA PRO A 29 -13.13 7.75 -8.07
C PRO A 29 -13.77 7.43 -6.70
N VAL A 30 -13.00 7.45 -5.60
CA VAL A 30 -13.52 7.15 -4.23
C VAL A 30 -12.69 7.77 -3.10
N VAL A 31 -13.29 7.96 -1.93
CA VAL A 31 -12.57 8.12 -0.66
C VAL A 31 -11.95 6.78 -0.26
N ALA A 32 -10.67 6.77 0.12
CA ALA A 32 -9.98 5.54 0.50
C ALA A 32 -10.49 5.00 1.84
N GLU A 33 -10.70 3.68 1.93
CA GLU A 33 -11.21 3.00 3.11
C GLU A 33 -10.32 1.83 3.52
N ALA A 34 -10.22 1.58 4.83
CA ALA A 34 -9.51 0.42 5.35
C ALA A 34 -10.23 -0.88 4.94
N GLY A 35 -9.47 -1.88 4.49
CA GLY A 35 -10.01 -3.16 4.01
C GLY A 35 -10.65 -3.13 2.62
N ASP A 36 -10.60 -1.99 1.93
CA ASP A 36 -10.99 -1.90 0.53
C ASP A 36 -9.82 -2.29 -0.40
N PRO A 37 -9.97 -3.30 -1.29
CA PRO A 37 -8.89 -3.74 -2.16
C PRO A 37 -8.44 -2.68 -3.17
N PHE A 38 -9.32 -1.76 -3.60
CA PHE A 38 -8.94 -0.67 -4.51
C PHE A 38 -8.05 0.36 -3.82
N THR A 39 -8.30 0.63 -2.54
CA THR A 39 -7.40 1.38 -1.66
C THR A 39 -6.07 0.65 -1.48
N ALA A 40 -6.14 -0.64 -1.11
CA ALA A 40 -4.94 -1.43 -0.81
C ALA A 40 -3.98 -1.54 -2.00
N VAL A 41 -4.47 -1.80 -3.22
CA VAL A 41 -3.60 -1.94 -4.40
C VAL A 41 -2.81 -0.66 -4.71
N ARG A 42 -3.42 0.52 -4.54
CA ARG A 42 -2.76 1.83 -4.75
C ARG A 42 -1.70 2.12 -3.71
N VAL A 43 -2.00 1.81 -2.44
CA VAL A 43 -1.04 1.95 -1.34
C VAL A 43 0.12 0.98 -1.55
N ILE A 44 -0.16 -0.29 -1.86
CA ILE A 44 0.87 -1.32 -2.09
C ILE A 44 1.77 -0.94 -3.27
N ASP A 45 1.22 -0.41 -4.37
CA ASP A 45 2.02 0.07 -5.51
C ASP A 45 3.06 1.10 -5.07
N LEU A 46 2.64 2.11 -4.31
CA LEU A 46 3.55 3.13 -3.81
C LEU A 46 4.58 2.56 -2.83
N LEU A 47 4.14 1.72 -1.87
CA LEU A 47 5.02 1.10 -0.88
C LEU A 47 6.09 0.20 -1.52
N ALA A 48 5.72 -0.52 -2.59
CA ALA A 48 6.65 -1.37 -3.35
C ALA A 48 7.81 -0.56 -3.94
N ARG A 49 7.61 0.73 -4.17
CA ARG A 49 8.55 1.65 -4.82
C ARG A 49 9.31 2.55 -3.85
N LEU A 50 9.02 2.48 -2.55
CA LEU A 50 9.81 3.20 -1.55
C LEU A 50 11.25 2.70 -1.53
N GLU A 51 12.18 3.60 -1.18
CA GLU A 51 13.57 3.25 -0.90
C GLU A 51 13.65 2.19 0.22
N ARG A 52 14.60 1.27 0.11
CA ARG A 52 14.75 0.18 1.09
C ARG A 52 15.61 0.61 2.27
N GLY A 53 15.42 -0.05 3.41
CA GLY A 53 16.18 0.18 4.65
C GLY A 53 15.98 1.56 5.28
N THR A 54 15.12 2.41 4.73
CA THR A 54 14.97 3.80 5.15
C THR A 54 13.56 4.05 5.69
N PRO A 55 13.39 4.51 6.93
CA PRO A 55 12.10 4.94 7.46
C PRO A 55 11.55 6.16 6.72
N VAL A 56 10.29 6.08 6.32
CA VAL A 56 9.53 7.14 5.64
C VAL A 56 8.29 7.48 6.46
N ARG A 57 7.96 8.77 6.62
CA ARG A 57 6.75 9.15 7.35
C ARG A 57 5.50 8.78 6.56
N LEU A 58 4.47 8.24 7.24
CA LEU A 58 3.20 7.93 6.58
C LEU A 58 2.52 9.18 6.01
N ALA A 59 2.72 10.35 6.60
CA ALA A 59 2.24 11.61 6.04
C ALA A 59 2.80 11.88 4.63
N ASP A 60 4.09 11.63 4.41
CA ASP A 60 4.72 11.82 3.09
C ASP A 60 4.23 10.80 2.05
N VAL A 61 3.89 9.59 2.51
CA VAL A 61 3.25 8.55 1.68
C VAL A 61 1.85 9.00 1.26
N VAL A 62 1.05 9.51 2.21
CA VAL A 62 -0.29 10.04 1.95
C VAL A 62 -0.24 11.21 0.98
N ASP A 63 0.66 12.18 1.19
CA ASP A 63 0.82 13.32 0.29
C ASP A 63 1.15 12.86 -1.13
N ARG A 64 2.02 11.85 -1.28
CA ARG A 64 2.33 11.28 -2.60
C ARG A 64 1.13 10.57 -3.22
N LEU A 65 0.35 9.80 -2.45
CA LEU A 65 -0.85 9.12 -2.94
C LEU A 65 -1.88 10.13 -3.45
N ASN A 66 -2.18 11.15 -2.65
CA ASN A 66 -3.14 12.21 -2.99
C ASN A 66 -2.67 13.06 -4.19
N ALA A 67 -1.35 13.23 -4.37
CA ALA A 67 -0.81 13.90 -5.56
C ALA A 67 -0.82 13.02 -6.82
N THR A 68 -0.80 11.70 -6.67
CA THR A 68 -0.76 10.74 -7.81
C THR A 68 -2.17 10.39 -8.28
N TYR A 69 -3.11 10.21 -7.35
CA TYR A 69 -4.49 9.79 -7.60
C TYR A 69 -5.43 10.94 -7.24
N LEU A 70 -5.57 11.90 -8.15
CA LEU A 70 -6.35 13.14 -7.91
C LEU A 70 -7.86 12.89 -7.73
N ASP A 71 -8.32 11.71 -8.13
CA ASP A 71 -9.68 11.22 -7.97
C ASP A 71 -9.89 10.44 -6.66
N TRP A 72 -8.87 10.38 -5.80
CA TRP A 72 -8.87 9.68 -4.52
C TRP A 72 -8.50 10.60 -3.35
N LEU A 73 -8.97 10.24 -2.16
CA LEU A 73 -8.57 10.87 -0.91
C LEU A 73 -8.08 9.83 0.09
N PHE A 74 -6.79 9.89 0.42
CA PHE A 74 -6.11 9.04 1.39
C PHE A 74 -5.85 9.79 2.69
N THR A 75 -5.92 9.06 3.81
CA THR A 75 -5.58 9.57 5.15
C THR A 75 -4.52 8.69 5.80
N VAL A 76 -3.79 9.23 6.79
CA VAL A 76 -2.75 8.49 7.51
C VAL A 76 -3.29 7.21 8.16
N PRO A 77 -4.45 7.20 8.86
CA PRO A 77 -5.00 5.98 9.44
C PRO A 77 -5.24 4.87 8.41
N VAL A 78 -5.80 5.20 7.25
CA VAL A 78 -6.07 4.22 6.18
C VAL A 78 -4.78 3.62 5.64
N VAL A 79 -3.75 4.44 5.40
CA VAL A 79 -2.45 3.95 4.94
C VAL A 79 -1.76 3.11 6.03
N ALA A 80 -1.90 3.50 7.30
CA ALA A 80 -1.37 2.74 8.43
C ALA A 80 -2.03 1.36 8.53
N ASP A 81 -3.35 1.25 8.34
CA ASP A 81 -4.07 -0.02 8.37
C ASP A 81 -3.59 -0.97 7.27
N VAL A 82 -3.40 -0.46 6.05
CA VAL A 82 -2.84 -1.27 4.94
C VAL A 82 -1.41 -1.72 5.26
N ALA A 83 -0.56 -0.82 5.77
CA ALA A 83 0.81 -1.15 6.14
C ALA A 83 0.86 -2.18 7.28
N LEU A 84 -0.03 -2.08 8.26
CA LEU A 84 -0.15 -3.02 9.37
C LEU A 84 -0.59 -4.40 8.86
N GLN A 85 -1.55 -4.44 7.93
CA GLN A 85 -1.97 -5.68 7.29
C GLN A 85 -0.81 -6.34 6.54
N LEU A 86 0.01 -5.55 5.82
CA LEU A 86 1.19 -6.08 5.13
C LEU A 86 2.23 -6.62 6.12
N GLN A 87 2.51 -5.89 7.21
CA GLN A 87 3.40 -6.36 8.27
C GLN A 87 2.89 -7.68 8.88
N SER A 88 1.58 -7.79 9.14
CA SER A 88 0.96 -9.02 9.63
C SER A 88 1.12 -10.19 8.65
N ASN A 89 0.83 -9.95 7.36
CA ASN A 89 0.98 -10.97 6.32
C ASN A 89 2.43 -11.42 6.18
N TRP A 90 3.39 -10.50 6.28
CA TRP A 90 4.81 -10.85 6.24
C TRP A 90 5.19 -11.78 7.40
N MET A 91 4.78 -11.45 8.62
CA MET A 91 5.06 -12.27 9.80
C MET A 91 4.41 -13.66 9.73
N ALA A 92 3.28 -13.79 9.03
CA ALA A 92 2.63 -15.07 8.77
C ALA A 92 3.42 -15.92 7.74
N ASP A 93 3.90 -15.29 6.67
CA ASP A 93 4.62 -15.97 5.57
C ASP A 93 6.09 -16.25 5.90
N TYR A 94 6.74 -15.35 6.65
CA TYR A 94 8.14 -15.40 7.02
C TYR A 94 8.30 -15.24 8.53
N ARG A 95 8.93 -16.22 9.16
CA ARG A 95 9.23 -16.20 10.60
C ARG A 95 10.60 -15.63 10.93
N ASN A 96 11.32 -15.11 9.93
CA ASN A 96 12.63 -14.47 10.06
C ASN A 96 12.64 -13.15 9.25
N GLY A 97 13.25 -12.10 9.82
CA GLY A 97 13.22 -10.75 9.23
C GLY A 97 11.97 -9.96 9.61
N SER A 98 12.05 -8.65 9.50
CA SER A 98 10.97 -7.73 9.89
C SER A 98 10.10 -7.32 8.70
N GLY A 99 10.65 -7.37 7.48
CA GLY A 99 9.94 -7.21 6.21
C GLY A 99 9.42 -5.79 5.95
N ILE A 100 8.34 -5.46 6.64
CA ILE A 100 7.68 -4.15 6.61
C ILE A 100 7.45 -3.76 8.06
N VAL A 101 7.99 -2.61 8.48
CA VAL A 101 7.97 -2.17 9.87
C VAL A 101 7.22 -0.85 9.96
N LEU A 102 6.13 -0.85 10.70
CA LEU A 102 5.54 0.37 11.23
C LEU A 102 6.16 0.70 12.58
N ASP A 103 6.48 1.97 12.79
CA ASP A 103 7.04 2.48 14.05
C ASP A 103 6.59 3.91 14.33
N ASP A 104 6.57 4.29 15.60
CA ASP A 104 6.24 5.64 16.05
C ASP A 104 7.48 6.54 15.95
N GLY A 105 7.51 7.39 14.92
CA GLY A 105 8.58 8.35 14.70
C GLY A 105 8.37 9.66 15.47
N PRO A 106 9.43 10.47 15.66
CA PRO A 106 9.36 11.77 16.34
C PRO A 106 8.38 12.77 15.70
N LEU A 107 8.05 12.58 14.41
CA LEU A 107 7.17 13.44 13.62
C LEU A 107 5.89 12.72 13.18
N GLY A 108 5.53 11.62 13.85
CA GLY A 108 4.39 10.77 13.51
C GLY A 108 4.82 9.39 13.01
N PRO A 109 3.84 8.53 12.66
CA PRO A 109 4.10 7.14 12.29
C PRO A 109 4.96 7.05 11.02
N THR A 110 5.85 6.07 11.02
CA THR A 110 6.77 5.80 9.92
C THR A 110 6.62 4.37 9.43
N ILE A 111 6.99 4.15 8.18
CA ILE A 111 7.12 2.83 7.57
C ILE A 111 8.54 2.65 7.03
N ALA A 112 9.15 1.51 7.32
CA ALA A 112 10.41 1.09 6.71
C ALA A 112 10.21 -0.25 6.00
N ILE A 113 10.74 -0.35 4.78
CA ILE A 113 10.74 -1.60 4.02
C ILE A 113 12.14 -2.22 4.11
N GLU A 114 12.24 -3.46 4.57
CA GLU A 114 13.51 -4.18 4.73
C GLU A 114 14.29 -4.22 3.41
N ASP A 115 15.61 -3.99 3.48
CA ASP A 115 16.51 -4.18 2.35
C ASP A 115 16.83 -5.66 2.15
N SER A 116 15.86 -6.36 1.55
CA SER A 116 15.92 -7.79 1.33
C SER A 116 15.34 -8.15 -0.04
N SER A 117 16.04 -9.03 -0.75
CA SER A 117 15.62 -9.54 -2.07
C SER A 117 14.30 -10.32 -2.01
N ARG A 118 13.81 -10.68 -0.82
CA ARG A 118 12.54 -11.36 -0.61
C ARG A 118 11.34 -10.42 -0.68
N VAL A 119 11.52 -9.13 -0.40
CA VAL A 119 10.42 -8.17 -0.31
C VAL A 119 9.72 -8.00 -1.65
N ASP A 120 10.48 -7.74 -2.72
CA ASP A 120 9.91 -7.43 -4.03
C ASP A 120 9.02 -8.57 -4.58
N PRO A 121 9.45 -9.84 -4.66
CA PRO A 121 8.57 -10.91 -5.12
C PRO A 121 7.39 -11.14 -4.17
N TRP A 122 7.53 -10.84 -2.87
CA TRP A 122 6.44 -11.00 -1.91
C TRP A 122 5.38 -9.90 -2.03
N ILE A 123 5.77 -8.63 -2.11
CA ILE A 123 4.84 -7.49 -2.20
C ILE A 123 4.08 -7.51 -3.53
N VAL A 124 4.71 -7.98 -4.61
CA VAL A 124 4.03 -8.22 -5.89
C VAL A 124 2.89 -9.23 -5.73
N ARG A 125 3.09 -10.33 -4.97
CA ARG A 125 2.01 -11.30 -4.71
C ARG A 125 0.88 -10.70 -3.87
N GLN A 126 1.18 -9.81 -2.93
CA GLN A 126 0.15 -9.10 -2.17
C GLN A 126 -0.66 -8.18 -3.08
N ALA A 127 0.00 -7.38 -3.93
CA ALA A 127 -0.67 -6.50 -4.88
C ALA A 127 -1.56 -7.28 -5.87
N GLN A 128 -1.07 -8.41 -6.39
CA GLN A 128 -1.83 -9.28 -7.28
C GLN A 128 -3.08 -9.86 -6.61
N ARG A 129 -3.00 -10.21 -5.32
CA ARG A 129 -4.15 -10.67 -4.53
C ARG A 129 -5.20 -9.57 -4.41
N GLU A 130 -4.80 -8.35 -4.06
CA GLU A 130 -5.73 -7.21 -3.98
C GLU A 130 -6.34 -6.85 -5.34
N ALA A 131 -5.56 -6.90 -6.43
CA ALA A 131 -6.07 -6.71 -7.79
C ALA A 131 -7.10 -7.78 -8.20
N ALA A 132 -6.92 -9.02 -7.77
CA ALA A 132 -7.92 -10.08 -7.97
C ALA A 132 -9.22 -9.74 -7.22
N PHE A 133 -9.14 -9.32 -5.95
CA PHE A 133 -10.31 -8.88 -5.18
C PHE A 133 -11.01 -7.67 -5.80
N CYS A 134 -10.24 -6.70 -6.35
CA CYS A 134 -10.79 -5.57 -7.11
C CYS A 134 -11.66 -6.07 -8.27
N THR A 135 -11.12 -7.00 -9.06
CA THR A 135 -11.79 -7.57 -10.23
C THR A 135 -13.07 -8.30 -9.83
N GLU A 136 -13.04 -9.08 -8.74
CA GLU A 136 -14.21 -9.78 -8.21
C GLU A 136 -15.32 -8.81 -7.79
N ARG A 137 -14.98 -7.70 -7.12
CA ARG A 137 -15.95 -6.68 -6.70
C ARG A 137 -16.58 -5.95 -7.88
N LEU A 138 -15.80 -5.57 -8.90
CA LEU A 138 -16.34 -4.98 -10.13
C LEU A 138 -17.28 -5.94 -10.88
N ALA A 139 -16.91 -7.22 -10.93
CA ALA A 139 -17.75 -8.25 -11.55
C ALA A 139 -19.06 -8.46 -10.78
N GLU A 140 -19.02 -8.44 -9.45
CA GLU A 140 -20.21 -8.51 -8.60
C GLU A 140 -21.15 -7.32 -8.81
N PHE A 141 -20.60 -6.10 -8.80
CA PHE A 141 -21.36 -4.89 -9.09
C PHE A 141 -22.07 -4.98 -10.45
N SER A 142 -21.33 -5.36 -11.50
CA SER A 142 -21.85 -5.52 -12.86
C SER A 142 -22.95 -6.58 -12.95
N ARG A 143 -22.87 -7.67 -12.15
CA ARG A 143 -23.96 -8.67 -12.07
C ARG A 143 -25.22 -8.08 -11.44
N ARG A 144 -25.09 -7.35 -10.33
CA ARG A 144 -26.23 -6.73 -9.63
C ARG A 144 -26.92 -5.66 -10.47
N ASP A 145 -26.16 -4.87 -11.21
CA ASP A 145 -26.70 -3.82 -12.08
C ASP A 145 -27.56 -4.39 -13.23
N ARG A 146 -27.08 -5.48 -13.86
CA ARG A 146 -27.85 -6.20 -14.89
C ARG A 146 -29.17 -6.78 -14.36
N LEU A 147 -29.17 -7.30 -13.15
CA LEU A 147 -30.40 -7.82 -12.52
C LEU A 147 -31.41 -6.71 -12.21
N LYS A 148 -30.95 -5.50 -11.83
CA LYS A 148 -31.82 -4.34 -11.60
C LYS A 148 -32.39 -3.75 -12.88
N SER A 149 -31.66 -3.83 -14.00
CA SER A 149 -32.06 -3.23 -15.28
C SER A 149 -32.98 -4.13 -16.12
N GLY A 150 -33.11 -5.41 -15.77
CA GLY A 150 -33.86 -6.42 -16.53
C GLY A 150 -35.19 -6.87 -15.89
N GLY A 151 -35.66 -6.21 -14.83
CA GLY A 151 -36.96 -6.45 -14.19
C GLY A 151 -37.84 -5.21 -14.25
#